data_AF-A0A2U7XX53-F1
#
_entry.id   AF-A0A2U7XX53-F1
#
_cell.length_a   1.000
_cell.length_b   1.000
_cell.length_c   1.000
_cell.angle_alpha   90.00
_cell.angle_beta   90.00
_cell.angle_gamma   90.00
#
_symmetry.space_group_name_H-M   'P 1'
#
loop_
_entity.id
_entity.type
_entity.pdbx_description
1 polymer ?
#
loop_
_entity_poly.entity_id
_entity_poly.type
_entity_poly.pdbx_seq_one_letter_code
_entity_poly.pdbx_strand_id
1 'polypeptide(L)'
;MRLASRFGLTHSIRQERPLTNDELVKVVPSVFSEEKHNSRSDRYTYIPTITLLDKLREEGFQPFFACQSRVRDEDKRGHTKHMVRLRREGANKGTEVPEIILLNSHDGSSSYQMIPGMFRFVCTNGLVCGTSFGEIRVPHKGDIVGRVIEGAYEVLGIFDKITEGVDVMKSIALTKEEQRLFGQAALTYRYEDENKSPVSIEQIIHPRRYEDKKMTSGLHIKGSRKI
;
A
#
# COMPACT_ATOMS: atom_id res chain seq x y z
N MET A 1 8.24 3.48 6.25
CA MET A 1 6.93 3.74 6.90
C MET A 1 6.57 2.52 7.73
N ARG A 2 6.18 2.68 8.99
CA ARG A 2 5.71 1.56 9.82
C ARG A 2 4.19 1.67 9.83
N LEU A 3 3.48 0.67 9.29
CA LEU A 3 2.03 0.62 9.45
C LEU A 3 1.72 0.70 10.94
N ALA A 4 0.74 1.51 11.33
CA ALA A 4 0.28 1.59 12.72
C ALA A 4 -0.17 0.20 13.22
N SER A 5 -0.53 -0.69 12.30
CA SER A 5 -0.71 -2.12 12.54
C SER A 5 0.58 -2.94 12.41
N ARG A 6 0.95 -3.68 13.45
CA ARG A 6 1.89 -4.80 13.31
C ARG A 6 1.14 -6.10 13.09
N PHE A 7 1.33 -6.72 11.94
CA PHE A 7 0.95 -8.10 11.69
C PHE A 7 2.11 -9.00 12.12
N GLY A 8 1.87 -9.86 13.12
CA GLY A 8 2.85 -10.85 13.61
C GLY A 8 2.90 -12.09 12.71
N LEU A 9 3.02 -13.28 13.31
CA LEU A 9 2.76 -14.54 12.60
C LEU A 9 1.33 -14.51 12.05
N THR A 10 1.20 -14.41 10.73
CA THR A 10 -0.09 -14.29 10.05
C THR A 10 -0.39 -15.51 9.21
N HIS A 11 -1.68 -15.82 9.09
CA HIS A 11 -2.14 -16.66 8.01
C HIS A 11 -2.29 -15.75 6.79
N SER A 12 -1.57 -16.04 5.70
CA SER A 12 -1.50 -15.16 4.53
C SER A 12 -1.59 -15.95 3.23
N ILE A 13 -2.07 -15.29 2.20
CA ILE A 13 -2.10 -15.79 0.83
C ILE A 13 -1.72 -14.68 -0.12
N ARG A 14 -1.07 -15.07 -1.20
CA ARG A 14 -0.66 -14.20 -2.28
C ARG A 14 -0.78 -14.94 -3.60
N GLN A 15 -1.24 -14.24 -4.63
CA GLN A 15 -1.25 -14.74 -5.99
C GLN A 15 -0.80 -13.64 -6.96
N GLU A 16 -0.33 -14.02 -8.15
CA GLU A 16 -0.10 -13.09 -9.28
C GLU A 16 -1.37 -12.81 -10.08
N ARG A 17 -2.44 -13.55 -9.80
CA ARG A 17 -3.81 -13.33 -10.25
C ARG A 17 -4.69 -12.82 -9.11
N PRO A 18 -5.87 -12.24 -9.41
CA PRO A 18 -6.88 -11.95 -8.41
C PRO A 18 -7.20 -13.17 -7.52
N LEU A 19 -7.35 -12.92 -6.22
CA LEU A 19 -7.80 -13.89 -5.22
C LEU A 19 -9.32 -14.07 -5.30
N THR A 20 -9.74 -15.33 -5.28
CA THR A 20 -11.15 -15.71 -5.25
C THR A 20 -11.74 -15.55 -3.85
N ASN A 21 -13.07 -15.48 -3.75
CA ASN A 21 -13.73 -15.45 -2.44
C ASN A 21 -13.44 -16.72 -1.63
N ASP A 22 -13.40 -17.91 -2.26
CA ASP A 22 -13.08 -19.16 -1.60
C ASP A 22 -11.67 -19.16 -0.97
N GLU A 23 -10.71 -18.55 -1.66
CA GLU A 23 -9.35 -18.35 -1.14
C GLU A 23 -9.33 -17.37 0.04
N LEU A 24 -10.08 -16.27 -0.08
CA LEU A 24 -10.18 -15.27 0.99
C LEU A 24 -10.88 -15.83 2.23
N VAL A 25 -11.98 -16.58 2.09
CA VAL A 25 -12.70 -17.20 3.21
C VAL A 25 -11.78 -18.12 4.02
N LYS A 26 -10.92 -18.90 3.33
CA LYS A 26 -9.98 -19.81 3.99
C LYS A 26 -8.89 -19.07 4.77
N VAL A 27 -8.45 -17.92 4.30
CA VAL A 27 -7.24 -17.25 4.80
C VAL A 27 -7.54 -16.06 5.69
N VAL A 28 -8.56 -15.29 5.34
CA VAL A 28 -9.05 -14.09 6.02
C VAL A 28 -10.57 -14.16 6.25
N PRO A 29 -11.07 -15.19 6.97
CA PRO A 29 -12.51 -15.33 7.23
C PRO A 29 -13.13 -14.09 7.90
N SER A 30 -12.33 -13.31 8.62
CA SER A 30 -12.79 -12.05 9.24
C SER A 30 -13.29 -11.00 8.24
N VAL A 31 -12.89 -11.06 6.97
CA VAL A 31 -13.43 -10.17 5.92
C VAL A 31 -14.92 -10.41 5.66
N PHE A 32 -15.38 -11.65 5.88
CA PHE A 32 -16.74 -12.12 5.60
C PHE A 32 -17.62 -12.23 6.84
N SER A 33 -17.08 -11.99 8.03
CA SER A 33 -17.88 -12.02 9.25
C SER A 33 -18.95 -10.96 9.15
N GLU A 34 -20.23 -11.33 9.25
CA GLU A 34 -21.42 -10.47 9.07
C GLU A 34 -21.77 -9.64 10.31
N GLU A 35 -21.06 -9.85 11.42
CA GLU A 35 -21.32 -9.19 12.69
C GLU A 35 -20.04 -8.70 13.38
N LYS A 36 -20.20 -7.76 14.32
CA LYS A 36 -19.11 -7.38 15.24
C LYS A 36 -18.94 -8.45 16.32
N HIS A 37 -17.75 -8.52 16.91
CA HIS A 37 -17.54 -9.43 18.04
C HIS A 37 -18.41 -9.03 19.25
N ASN A 38 -18.93 -10.01 20.00
CA ASN A 38 -19.81 -9.79 21.17
C ASN A 38 -19.23 -8.86 22.24
N SER A 39 -17.90 -8.71 22.29
CA SER A 39 -17.24 -7.76 23.19
C SER A 39 -17.42 -6.29 22.80
N ARG A 40 -18.12 -5.97 21.70
CA ARG A 40 -18.31 -4.61 21.18
C ARG A 40 -19.70 -4.08 21.54
N SER A 41 -19.73 -2.89 22.13
CA SER A 41 -20.98 -2.20 22.51
C SER A 41 -21.84 -1.82 21.29
N ASP A 42 -23.11 -1.49 21.50
CA ASP A 42 -24.05 -1.00 20.47
C ASP A 42 -23.59 0.26 19.75
N ARG A 43 -22.77 1.08 20.40
CA ARG A 43 -22.15 2.26 19.78
C ARG A 43 -21.11 1.94 18.71
N TYR A 44 -20.66 0.68 18.61
CA TYR A 44 -19.73 0.23 17.58
C TYR A 44 -20.53 -0.05 16.30
N THR A 45 -20.34 0.80 15.30
CA THR A 45 -20.95 0.62 13.99
C THR A 45 -20.10 -0.34 13.18
N TYR A 46 -20.77 -1.34 12.60
CA TYR A 46 -20.15 -2.43 11.87
C TYR A 46 -20.50 -2.32 10.38
N ILE A 47 -19.54 -2.67 9.54
CA ILE A 47 -19.69 -2.82 8.10
C ILE A 47 -18.94 -4.09 7.74
N PRO A 48 -19.49 -5.02 6.94
CA PRO A 48 -18.70 -6.14 6.44
C PRO A 48 -17.58 -5.65 5.54
N THR A 49 -16.37 -6.13 5.77
CA THR A 49 -15.24 -5.74 4.92
C THR A 49 -15.44 -6.20 3.48
N ILE A 50 -16.12 -7.34 3.28
CA ILE A 50 -16.51 -7.83 1.96
C ILE A 50 -17.37 -6.82 1.18
N THR A 51 -18.28 -6.10 1.82
CA THR A 51 -19.13 -5.09 1.15
C THR A 51 -18.30 -3.97 0.52
N LEU A 52 -17.23 -3.55 1.19
CA LEU A 52 -16.31 -2.55 0.64
C LEU A 52 -15.40 -3.16 -0.43
N LEU A 53 -14.94 -4.39 -0.22
CA LEU A 53 -14.12 -5.10 -1.19
C LEU A 53 -14.86 -5.27 -2.52
N ASP A 54 -16.16 -5.59 -2.49
CA ASP A 54 -16.96 -5.76 -3.71
C ASP A 54 -17.15 -4.43 -4.46
N LYS A 55 -17.36 -3.32 -3.75
CA LYS A 55 -17.37 -1.98 -4.39
C LYS A 55 -16.03 -1.64 -5.04
N LEU A 56 -14.92 -1.96 -4.39
CA LEU A 56 -13.59 -1.74 -4.98
C LEU A 56 -13.36 -2.63 -6.21
N ARG A 57 -13.94 -3.84 -6.24
CA ARG A 57 -13.92 -4.72 -7.42
C ARG A 57 -14.72 -4.16 -8.58
N GLU A 58 -15.87 -3.54 -8.33
CA GLU A 58 -16.66 -2.83 -9.35
C GLU A 58 -15.84 -1.70 -10.01
N GLU A 59 -15.00 -1.03 -9.22
CA GLU A 59 -14.06 0.00 -9.69
C GLU A 59 -12.75 -0.58 -10.30
N GLY A 60 -12.70 -1.90 -10.50
CA GLY A 60 -11.57 -2.58 -11.15
C GLY A 60 -10.38 -2.90 -10.25
N PHE A 61 -10.53 -2.79 -8.92
CA PHE A 61 -9.51 -3.18 -7.95
C PHE A 61 -9.71 -4.60 -7.44
N GLN A 62 -8.71 -5.43 -7.67
CA GLN A 62 -8.74 -6.85 -7.35
C GLN A 62 -7.76 -7.20 -6.23
N PRO A 63 -8.09 -8.14 -5.33
CA PRO A 63 -7.21 -8.55 -4.24
C PRO A 63 -6.11 -9.48 -4.74
N PHE A 64 -4.84 -9.18 -4.42
CA PHE A 64 -3.69 -10.03 -4.78
C PHE A 64 -2.96 -10.59 -3.57
N PHE A 65 -3.23 -10.03 -2.39
CA PHE A 65 -2.70 -10.49 -1.12
C PHE A 65 -3.74 -10.27 -0.03
N ALA A 66 -3.83 -11.23 0.89
CA ALA A 66 -4.62 -11.08 2.10
C ALA A 66 -3.93 -11.77 3.27
N CYS A 67 -4.04 -11.18 4.46
CA CYS A 67 -3.61 -11.83 5.68
C CYS A 67 -4.47 -11.42 6.87
N GLN A 68 -4.53 -12.27 7.89
CA GLN A 68 -5.11 -11.90 9.17
C GLN A 68 -4.21 -12.32 10.32
N SER A 69 -4.34 -11.60 11.43
CA SER A 69 -3.62 -11.89 12.67
C SER A 69 -4.04 -13.25 13.21
N ARG A 70 -3.07 -14.04 13.68
CA ARG A 70 -3.39 -15.23 14.47
C ARG A 70 -3.85 -14.81 15.86
N VAL A 71 -4.95 -15.40 16.32
CA VAL A 71 -5.48 -15.24 17.67
C VAL A 71 -5.38 -16.56 18.40
N ARG A 72 -5.19 -16.51 19.72
CA ARG A 72 -5.23 -17.71 20.59
C ARG A 72 -6.67 -18.09 20.97
N ASP A 73 -7.56 -17.12 20.90
CA ASP A 73 -8.97 -17.21 21.24
C ASP A 73 -9.75 -17.42 19.94
N GLU A 74 -10.34 -18.61 19.75
CA GLU A 74 -11.03 -18.99 18.51
C GLU A 74 -12.25 -18.09 18.26
N ASP A 75 -12.92 -17.59 19.31
CA ASP A 75 -14.08 -16.70 19.17
C ASP A 75 -13.72 -15.38 18.46
N LYS A 76 -12.46 -14.96 18.56
CA LYS A 76 -11.95 -13.75 17.89
C LYS A 76 -11.48 -14.01 16.47
N ARG A 77 -11.41 -15.25 16.01
CA ARG A 77 -10.84 -15.60 14.71
C ARG A 77 -11.62 -14.99 13.54
N GLY A 78 -12.94 -14.89 13.70
CA GLY A 78 -13.83 -14.22 12.75
C GLY A 78 -13.82 -12.69 12.83
N HIS A 79 -13.16 -12.07 13.81
CA HIS A 79 -13.23 -10.62 14.01
C HIS A 79 -11.86 -9.95 14.15
N THR A 80 -10.80 -10.75 14.09
CA THR A 80 -9.44 -10.27 14.24
C THR A 80 -9.04 -9.33 13.12
N LYS A 81 -7.91 -8.67 13.34
CA LYS A 81 -7.34 -7.74 12.40
C LYS A 81 -6.90 -8.43 11.12
N HIS A 82 -7.31 -7.88 9.99
CA HIS A 82 -6.98 -8.37 8.66
C HIS A 82 -6.48 -7.25 7.75
N MET A 83 -5.75 -7.66 6.73
CA MET A 83 -5.22 -6.83 5.66
C MET A 83 -5.59 -7.45 4.32
N VAL A 84 -6.04 -6.62 3.39
CA VAL A 84 -6.19 -6.98 1.98
C VAL A 84 -5.43 -5.95 1.15
N ARG A 85 -4.64 -6.40 0.17
CA ARG A 85 -3.92 -5.52 -0.76
C ARG A 85 -4.52 -5.67 -2.15
N LEU A 86 -4.93 -4.53 -2.68
CA LEU A 86 -5.70 -4.43 -3.91
C LEU A 86 -4.87 -3.74 -4.98
N ARG A 87 -5.04 -4.17 -6.23
CA ARG A 87 -4.41 -3.59 -7.41
C ARG A 87 -5.45 -3.41 -8.50
N ARG A 88 -5.27 -2.41 -9.34
CA ARG A 88 -6.07 -2.29 -10.56
C ARG A 88 -5.80 -3.50 -11.47
N GLU A 89 -6.85 -4.04 -12.08
CA GLU A 89 -6.71 -5.14 -13.02
C GLU A 89 -5.69 -4.80 -14.13
N GLY A 90 -4.81 -5.75 -14.45
CA GLY A 90 -3.73 -5.56 -15.42
C GLY A 90 -2.44 -4.91 -14.88
N ALA A 91 -2.44 -4.33 -13.67
CA ALA A 91 -1.26 -3.66 -13.08
C ALA A 91 -0.15 -4.61 -12.55
N ASN A 92 -0.10 -5.86 -13.00
CA ASN A 92 0.68 -6.93 -12.36
C ASN A 92 2.16 -7.00 -12.75
N LYS A 93 2.67 -6.06 -13.54
CA LYS A 93 4.03 -6.14 -14.10
C LYS A 93 4.85 -4.92 -13.73
N GLY A 94 5.69 -5.05 -12.70
CA GLY A 94 6.63 -4.01 -12.30
C GLY A 94 7.38 -4.33 -11.01
N THR A 95 8.54 -3.69 -10.80
CA THR A 95 9.26 -3.69 -9.53
C THR A 95 8.53 -2.88 -8.45
N GLU A 96 7.72 -1.92 -8.90
CA GLU A 96 6.85 -1.03 -8.15
C GLU A 96 5.44 -1.17 -8.72
N VAL A 97 4.47 -1.46 -7.86
CA VAL A 97 3.07 -1.62 -8.23
C VAL A 97 2.26 -0.68 -7.36
N PRO A 98 1.38 0.15 -7.95
CA PRO A 98 0.50 0.96 -7.15
C PRO A 98 -0.59 0.04 -6.55
N GLU A 99 -0.80 0.14 -5.24
CA GLU A 99 -1.76 -0.69 -4.51
C GLU A 99 -2.55 0.15 -3.51
N ILE A 100 -3.70 -0.40 -3.11
CA ILE A 100 -4.45 0.04 -1.94
C ILE A 100 -4.26 -1.01 -0.86
N ILE A 101 -3.75 -0.61 0.30
CA ILE A 101 -3.73 -1.47 1.48
C ILE A 101 -4.97 -1.16 2.30
N LEU A 102 -5.85 -2.14 2.42
CA LEU A 102 -7.02 -2.11 3.28
C LEU A 102 -6.71 -2.80 4.60
N LEU A 103 -6.97 -2.12 5.72
CA LEU A 103 -6.80 -2.64 7.08
C LEU A 103 -8.08 -2.46 7.86
N ASN A 104 -8.48 -3.51 8.58
CA ASN A 104 -9.65 -3.46 9.44
C ASN A 104 -9.60 -4.51 10.56
N SER A 105 -10.46 -4.36 11.57
CA SER A 105 -10.82 -5.42 12.52
C SER A 105 -12.25 -5.23 13.02
N HIS A 106 -12.90 -6.34 13.38
CA HIS A 106 -14.28 -6.33 13.92
C HIS A 106 -14.33 -6.52 15.45
N ASP A 107 -13.17 -6.65 16.09
CA ASP A 107 -12.97 -6.73 17.54
C ASP A 107 -12.57 -5.39 18.17
N GLY A 108 -12.41 -4.33 17.36
CA GLY A 108 -11.99 -2.99 17.79
C GLY A 108 -10.50 -2.83 18.10
N SER A 109 -9.66 -3.82 17.76
CA SER A 109 -8.19 -3.69 17.81
C SER A 109 -7.61 -2.79 16.71
N SER A 110 -8.40 -2.44 15.70
CA SER A 110 -8.06 -1.51 14.63
C SER A 110 -9.29 -0.72 14.21
N SER A 111 -9.06 0.41 13.54
CA SER A 111 -10.07 1.07 12.72
C SER A 111 -9.92 0.65 11.26
N TYR A 112 -10.90 1.00 10.44
CA TYR A 112 -10.76 1.02 8.99
C TYR A 112 -9.62 1.97 8.59
N GLN A 113 -8.72 1.46 7.76
CA GLN A 113 -7.68 2.26 7.10
C GLN A 113 -7.57 1.85 5.63
N MET A 114 -7.49 2.84 4.76
CA MET A 114 -7.14 2.66 3.35
C MET A 114 -5.91 3.50 3.04
N ILE A 115 -4.87 2.82 2.54
CA ILE A 115 -3.56 3.43 2.31
C ILE A 115 -3.20 3.22 0.84
N PRO A 116 -3.47 4.22 -0.04
CA PRO A 116 -2.92 4.22 -1.39
C PRO A 116 -1.42 4.46 -1.36
N GLY A 117 -0.70 3.76 -2.22
CA GLY A 117 0.73 3.99 -2.37
C GLY A 117 1.33 3.21 -3.52
N MET A 118 2.57 3.59 -3.84
CA MET A 118 3.43 2.83 -4.75
C MET A 118 4.26 1.86 -3.92
N PHE A 119 4.02 0.56 -4.07
CA PHE A 119 4.67 -0.46 -3.24
C PHE A 119 5.56 -1.38 -4.07
N ARG A 120 6.74 -1.69 -3.53
CA ARG A 120 7.66 -2.62 -4.17
C ARG A 120 7.34 -4.08 -3.87
N PHE A 121 7.79 -4.98 -4.74
CA PHE A 121 7.63 -6.42 -4.55
C PHE A 121 8.21 -6.92 -3.21
N VAL A 122 9.31 -6.35 -2.70
CA VAL A 122 9.84 -6.74 -1.38
C VAL A 122 8.88 -6.48 -0.21
N CYS A 123 7.85 -5.65 -0.42
CA CYS A 123 6.82 -5.39 0.57
C CYS A 123 5.86 -6.56 0.76
N THR A 124 6.03 -7.63 0.00
CA THR A 124 5.17 -8.82 0.04
C THR A 124 5.33 -9.65 1.30
N ASN A 125 6.41 -9.43 2.07
CA ASN A 125 6.59 -9.99 3.41
C ASN A 125 5.87 -9.17 4.51
N GLY A 126 4.92 -8.31 4.12
CA GLY A 126 4.27 -7.35 5.03
C GLY A 126 5.13 -6.13 5.40
N LEU A 127 6.34 -6.02 4.83
CA LEU A 127 7.26 -4.90 5.04
C LEU A 127 6.97 -3.76 4.05
N VAL A 128 6.07 -2.86 4.39
CA VAL A 128 5.69 -1.75 3.53
C VAL A 128 6.84 -0.73 3.35
N CYS A 129 7.53 -0.82 2.21
CA CYS A 129 8.48 0.16 1.68
C CYS A 129 7.87 0.83 0.44
N GLY A 130 7.30 2.02 0.62
CA GLY A 130 6.71 2.80 -0.45
C GLY A 130 6.38 4.22 0.02
N THR A 131 6.09 5.09 -0.94
CA THR A 131 5.51 6.40 -0.68
C THR A 131 4.00 6.20 -0.59
N SER A 132 3.41 6.40 0.59
CA SER A 132 1.97 6.55 0.75
C SER A 132 1.59 7.99 0.44
N PHE A 133 0.48 8.20 -0.26
CA PHE A 133 0.06 9.56 -0.66
C PHE A 133 -1.14 10.06 0.15
N GLY A 134 -1.21 9.62 1.40
CA GLY A 134 -2.33 9.83 2.31
C GLY A 134 -2.74 8.52 2.98
N GLU A 135 -3.42 8.62 4.11
CA GLU A 135 -4.11 7.51 4.76
C GLU A 135 -5.51 7.99 5.09
N ILE A 136 -6.51 7.23 4.67
CA ILE A 136 -7.89 7.46 5.09
C ILE A 136 -8.18 6.55 6.26
N ARG A 137 -8.62 7.14 7.36
CA ARG A 137 -8.91 6.42 8.60
C ARG A 137 -10.33 6.71 9.06
N VAL A 138 -11.16 5.67 9.09
CA VAL A 138 -12.56 5.79 9.53
C VAL A 138 -12.75 5.08 10.87
N PRO A 139 -13.05 5.81 11.96
CA PRO A 139 -13.33 5.19 13.25
C PRO A 139 -14.65 4.42 13.21
N HIS A 140 -14.78 3.37 14.04
CA HIS A 140 -16.00 2.57 14.13
C HIS A 140 -17.15 3.26 14.91
N LYS A 141 -17.49 4.50 14.55
CA LYS A 141 -18.50 5.31 15.23
C LYS A 141 -19.19 6.28 14.26
N GLY A 142 -20.52 6.33 14.31
CA GLY A 142 -21.35 7.25 13.53
C GLY A 142 -21.68 6.69 12.15
N ASP A 143 -21.89 7.58 11.16
CA ASP A 143 -22.08 7.18 9.77
C ASP A 143 -20.73 6.73 9.17
N ILE A 144 -20.41 5.45 9.36
CA ILE A 144 -19.23 4.83 8.78
C ILE A 144 -19.44 4.58 7.28
N VAL A 145 -20.66 4.22 6.86
CA VAL A 145 -20.92 3.74 5.49
C VAL A 145 -20.63 4.85 4.50
N GLY A 146 -21.18 6.05 4.72
CA GLY A 146 -20.89 7.21 3.87
C GLY A 146 -19.41 7.54 3.83
N ARG A 147 -18.76 7.63 4.99
CA ARG A 147 -17.34 8.01 5.11
C ARG A 147 -16.37 7.01 4.49
N VAL A 148 -16.67 5.72 4.61
CA VAL A 148 -15.84 4.66 4.01
C VAL A 148 -15.97 4.68 2.49
N ILE A 149 -17.18 4.88 1.97
CA ILE A 149 -17.42 4.98 0.52
C ILE A 149 -16.76 6.24 -0.05
N GLU A 150 -16.99 7.39 0.57
CA GLU A 150 -16.37 8.66 0.19
C GLU A 150 -14.84 8.55 0.21
N GLY A 151 -14.30 7.97 1.27
CA GLY A 151 -12.88 7.67 1.36
C GLY A 151 -12.39 6.75 0.24
N ALA A 152 -13.17 5.74 -0.15
CA ALA A 152 -12.77 4.85 -1.24
C ALA A 152 -12.62 5.64 -2.55
N TYR A 153 -13.56 6.53 -2.88
CA TYR A 153 -13.46 7.39 -4.07
C TYR A 153 -12.31 8.41 -3.98
N GLU A 154 -12.03 8.96 -2.80
CA GLU A 154 -10.86 9.82 -2.60
C GLU A 154 -9.55 9.06 -2.89
N VAL A 155 -9.44 7.81 -2.42
CA VAL A 155 -8.29 6.94 -2.71
C VAL A 155 -8.12 6.71 -4.22
N LEU A 156 -9.21 6.52 -4.97
CA LEU A 156 -9.16 6.35 -6.42
C LEU A 156 -8.57 7.59 -7.11
N GLY A 157 -9.04 8.79 -6.75
CA GLY A 157 -8.53 10.05 -7.31
C GLY A 157 -7.07 10.34 -6.94
N ILE A 158 -6.59 9.86 -5.79
CA ILE A 158 -5.18 9.95 -5.42
C ILE A 158 -4.33 9.02 -6.29
N PHE A 159 -4.82 7.82 -6.60
CA PHE A 159 -4.06 6.78 -7.29
C PHE A 159 -3.59 7.17 -8.70
N ASP A 160 -4.43 7.86 -9.46
CA ASP A 160 -4.06 8.36 -10.78
C ASP A 160 -2.90 9.38 -10.69
N LYS A 161 -2.97 10.29 -9.71
CA LYS A 161 -1.88 11.27 -9.43
C LYS A 161 -0.59 10.61 -9.00
N ILE A 162 -0.66 9.51 -8.24
CA ILE A 162 0.53 8.72 -7.86
C ILE A 162 1.22 8.19 -9.12
N THR A 163 0.44 7.55 -9.99
CA THR A 163 0.96 6.87 -11.16
C THR A 163 1.61 7.88 -12.11
N GLU A 164 0.92 8.99 -12.38
CA GLU A 164 1.46 10.09 -13.18
C GLU A 164 2.72 10.69 -12.57
N GLY A 165 2.72 10.99 -11.26
CA GLY A 165 3.87 11.55 -10.57
C GLY A 165 5.09 10.62 -10.60
N VAL A 166 4.88 9.31 -10.48
CA VAL A 166 5.96 8.32 -10.57
C VAL A 166 6.54 8.25 -11.98
N ASP A 167 5.70 8.28 -13.02
CA ASP A 167 6.16 8.25 -14.41
C ASP A 167 6.93 9.52 -14.77
N VAL A 168 6.44 10.69 -14.35
CA VAL A 168 7.16 11.97 -14.51
C VAL A 168 8.52 11.91 -13.82
N MET A 169 8.58 11.50 -12.55
CA MET A 169 9.85 11.39 -11.82
C MET A 169 10.81 10.40 -12.48
N LYS A 170 10.31 9.27 -13.01
CA LYS A 170 11.14 8.28 -13.70
C LYS A 170 11.66 8.75 -15.05
N SER A 171 10.97 9.68 -15.71
CA SER A 171 11.40 10.24 -16.99
C SER A 171 12.56 11.23 -16.86
N ILE A 172 12.78 11.79 -15.67
CA ILE A 172 13.87 12.73 -15.40
C ILE A 172 15.18 11.95 -15.21
N ALA A 173 16.07 12.05 -16.20
CA ALA A 173 17.42 11.52 -16.11
C ALA A 173 18.39 12.62 -15.64
N LEU A 174 18.97 12.45 -14.47
CA LEU A 174 19.97 13.37 -13.92
C LEU A 174 21.39 12.86 -14.17
N THR A 175 22.28 13.75 -14.62
CA THR A 175 23.72 13.55 -14.64
C THR A 175 24.29 13.41 -13.22
N LYS A 176 25.54 12.97 -13.08
CA LYS A 176 26.18 12.84 -11.76
C LYS A 176 26.23 14.16 -10.99
N GLU A 177 26.45 15.27 -11.70
CA GLU A 177 26.51 16.60 -11.06
C GLU A 177 25.12 17.06 -10.61
N GLU A 178 24.10 16.88 -11.46
CA GLU A 178 22.71 17.19 -11.11
C GLU A 178 22.19 16.32 -9.96
N GLN A 179 22.60 15.05 -9.88
CA GLN A 179 22.28 14.19 -8.74
C GLN A 179 22.85 14.74 -7.44
N ARG A 180 24.10 15.24 -7.45
CA ARG A 180 24.73 15.85 -6.27
C ARG A 180 24.01 17.13 -5.86
N LEU A 181 23.69 18.00 -6.83
CA LEU A 181 22.93 19.23 -6.58
C LEU A 181 21.54 18.94 -6.02
N PHE A 182 20.85 17.96 -6.59
CA PHE A 182 19.54 17.53 -6.08
C PHE A 182 19.64 16.95 -4.67
N GLY A 183 20.67 16.13 -4.39
CA GLY A 183 20.94 15.59 -3.07
C GLY A 183 21.23 16.69 -2.04
N GLN A 184 22.07 17.67 -2.39
CA GLN A 184 22.35 18.84 -1.58
C GLN A 184 21.06 19.62 -1.27
N ALA A 185 20.27 19.96 -2.30
CA ALA A 185 19.01 20.65 -2.13
C ALA A 185 18.03 19.89 -1.22
N ALA A 186 17.96 18.55 -1.36
CA ALA A 186 17.11 17.71 -0.50
C ALA A 186 17.57 17.68 0.97
N LEU A 187 18.88 17.63 1.22
CA LEU A 187 19.43 17.68 2.58
C LEU A 187 19.20 19.05 3.22
N THR A 188 19.48 20.14 2.50
CA THR A 188 19.22 21.51 2.95
C THR A 188 17.74 21.71 3.22
N TYR A 189 16.84 21.21 2.36
CA TYR A 189 15.39 21.30 2.60
C TYR A 189 14.97 20.57 3.89
N ARG A 190 15.56 19.40 4.18
CA ARG A 190 15.18 18.58 5.34
C ARG A 190 15.81 19.04 6.65
N TYR A 191 17.06 19.50 6.61
CA TYR A 191 17.88 19.81 7.79
C TYR A 191 18.20 21.30 7.93
N GLU A 192 17.60 22.14 7.09
CA GLU A 192 17.87 23.59 6.90
C GLU A 192 19.27 23.89 6.33
N ASP A 193 20.24 23.03 6.61
CA ASP A 193 21.63 23.11 6.19
C ASP A 193 22.16 21.68 5.96
N GLU A 194 22.85 21.45 4.85
CA GLU A 194 23.48 20.17 4.53
C GLU A 194 24.50 19.71 5.58
N ASN A 195 25.18 20.64 6.25
CA ASN A 195 26.19 20.34 7.26
C ASN A 195 25.59 19.79 8.57
N LYS A 196 24.29 20.01 8.79
CA LYS A 196 23.55 19.43 9.92
C LYS A 196 23.00 18.04 9.60
N SER A 197 23.10 17.59 8.35
CA SER A 197 22.62 16.28 7.95
C SER A 197 23.47 15.16 8.57
N PRO A 198 22.84 14.14 9.20
CA PRO A 198 23.55 12.96 9.69
C PRO A 198 24.01 12.01 8.56
N VAL A 199 23.72 12.34 7.31
CA VAL A 199 24.09 11.57 6.12
C VAL A 199 24.71 12.48 5.05
N SER A 200 25.69 11.97 4.32
CA SER A 200 26.32 12.72 3.23
C SER A 200 25.51 12.65 1.94
N ILE A 201 25.75 13.60 1.03
CA ILE A 201 25.17 13.61 -0.32
C ILE A 201 25.43 12.27 -1.03
N GLU A 202 26.65 11.74 -0.93
CA GLU A 202 27.03 10.46 -1.55
C GLU A 202 26.20 9.28 -1.03
N GLN A 203 25.84 9.30 0.26
CA GLN A 203 25.06 8.24 0.89
C GLN A 203 23.57 8.25 0.51
N ILE A 204 23.05 9.37 -0.02
CA ILE A 204 21.65 9.50 -0.43
C ILE A 204 21.46 9.36 -1.94
N ILE A 205 22.46 9.71 -2.77
CA ILE A 205 22.35 9.58 -4.23
C ILE A 205 22.66 8.16 -4.72
N HIS A 206 23.41 7.36 -3.94
CA HIS A 206 23.71 5.98 -4.30
C HIS A 206 22.61 5.01 -3.84
N PRO A 207 22.08 4.16 -4.74
CA PRO A 207 21.16 3.11 -4.34
C PRO A 207 21.81 2.14 -3.34
N ARG A 208 21.17 1.96 -2.17
CA ARG A 208 21.66 1.05 -1.13
C ARG A 208 21.42 -0.42 -1.46
N ARG A 209 20.38 -0.71 -2.23
CA ARG A 209 20.03 -2.08 -2.64
C ARG A 209 20.71 -2.43 -3.95
N TYR A 210 21.17 -3.68 -4.06
CA TYR A 210 21.80 -4.16 -5.28
C TYR A 210 20.81 -4.18 -6.45
N GLU A 211 19.56 -4.55 -6.20
CA GLU A 211 18.48 -4.61 -7.19
C GLU A 211 18.10 -3.24 -7.76
N ASP A 212 18.39 -2.17 -7.00
CA ASP A 212 18.15 -0.78 -7.42
C ASP A 212 19.34 -0.20 -8.22
N LYS A 213 20.47 -0.92 -8.28
CA LYS A 213 21.59 -0.55 -9.16
C LYS A 213 21.19 -0.86 -10.60
N LYS A 214 20.55 0.09 -11.28
CA LYS A 214 20.47 0.04 -12.74
C LYS A 214 21.91 0.14 -13.27
N MET A 215 22.34 -0.83 -14.08
CA MET A 215 23.60 -0.71 -14.82
C MET A 215 23.53 0.58 -15.63
N THR A 216 24.33 1.57 -15.26
CA THR A 216 24.62 2.71 -16.14
C THR A 216 25.44 2.21 -17.31
N SER A 217 24.79 1.62 -18.32
CA SER A 217 25.36 1.50 -19.67
C SER A 217 24.72 2.60 -20.53
N GLY A 218 25.57 3.51 -21.00
CA GLY A 218 25.17 4.58 -21.89
C GLY A 218 24.62 4.12 -23.24
N LEU A 219 24.09 5.09 -23.96
CA LEU A 219 23.57 5.07 -25.33
C LEU A 219 22.32 4.23 -25.58
N HIS A 220 21.19 4.92 -25.80
CA HIS A 220 20.33 4.61 -26.94
C HIS A 220 20.14 5.87 -27.79
N ILE A 221 21.13 6.12 -28.66
CA ILE A 221 20.90 6.80 -29.95
C ILE A 221 20.99 5.70 -31.02
N LYS A 222 19.84 5.29 -31.54
CA LYS A 222 19.59 4.95 -32.97
C LYS A 222 18.08 5.20 -33.14
N GLY A 223 17.62 6.21 -33.87
CA GLY A 223 18.06 6.56 -35.21
C GLY A 223 17.24 5.72 -36.19
N SER A 224 16.26 6.36 -36.81
CA SER A 224 15.38 5.88 -37.87
C SER A 224 16.04 4.90 -38.83
N ARG A 225 15.33 3.82 -39.20
CA ARG A 225 15.37 3.27 -40.55
C ARG A 225 14.07 2.53 -40.86
N LYS A 226 13.37 3.07 -41.86
CA LYS A 226 12.42 2.37 -42.74
C LYS A 226 12.98 1.00 -43.12
N ILE A 227 12.14 -0.04 -43.10
CA ILE A 227 11.60 -0.73 -44.28
C ILE A 227 10.16 -1.09 -43.95
#